data_AF-A0A0T0MNJ6-F1
#
_entry.id   AF-A0A0T0MNJ6-F1
#
_cell.length_a   1.000
_cell.length_b   1.000
_cell.length_c   1.000
_cell.angle_alpha   90.00
_cell.angle_beta   90.00
_cell.angle_gamma   90.00
#
_symmetry.space_group_name_H-M   'P 1'
#
loop_
_entity.id
_entity.type
_entity.pdbx_description
1 polymer ?
#
loop_
_entity_poly.entity_id
_entity_poly.type
_entity_poly.pdbx_seq_one_letter_code
_entity_poly.pdbx_strand_id
1 'polypeptide(L)'
;MGAAVGLSTSSQAASATFTTPLSGAEEVPAVDTHARGVATFQLSNDGTELSYRVIASNIEDVHMAHIHLGAAGATGGVVVWLYPDAPPPVHIEGRHSGVLATGTITADDLVGALAGMDLSDLVDAMEAGMTYVNVHTMENMSGEIRGQID
;
A
#
# COMPACT_ATOMS: atom_id res chain seq x y z
N MET A 1 36.07 -5.95 -40.86
CA MET A 1 34.73 -6.28 -40.34
C MET A 1 34.69 -5.74 -38.92
N GLY A 2 34.10 -4.56 -38.72
CA GLY A 2 34.07 -3.89 -37.43
C GLY A 2 32.89 -4.38 -36.59
N ALA A 3 33.16 -4.84 -35.38
CA ALA A 3 32.13 -5.20 -34.41
C ALA A 3 31.57 -3.92 -33.78
N ALA A 4 30.27 -3.68 -33.94
CA ALA A 4 29.54 -2.67 -33.17
C ALA A 4 29.20 -3.27 -31.80
N VAL A 5 29.74 -2.66 -30.74
CA VAL A 5 29.40 -2.99 -29.35
C VAL A 5 28.12 -2.23 -29.03
N GLY A 6 27.02 -2.96 -28.85
CA GLY A 6 25.77 -2.37 -28.36
C GLY A 6 25.93 -1.99 -26.90
N LEU A 7 25.79 -0.70 -26.59
CA LEU A 7 25.65 -0.24 -25.22
C LEU A 7 24.21 -0.54 -24.77
N SER A 8 24.03 -1.57 -23.95
CA SER A 8 22.81 -1.75 -23.17
C SER A 8 22.78 -0.68 -22.09
N THR A 9 21.92 0.33 -22.26
CA THR A 9 21.60 1.27 -21.19
C THR A 9 20.61 0.60 -20.25
N SER A 10 21.10 0.06 -19.13
CA SER A 10 20.23 -0.28 -18.01
C SER A 10 19.57 1.03 -17.54
N SER A 11 18.25 1.16 -17.73
CA SER A 11 17.50 2.25 -17.11
C SER A 11 17.63 2.09 -15.61
N GLN A 12 18.30 3.03 -14.95
CA GLN A 12 18.32 3.10 -13.50
C GLN A 12 16.91 3.55 -13.09
N ALA A 13 16.09 2.64 -12.57
CA ALA A 13 14.82 3.02 -11.96
C ALA A 13 15.16 4.04 -10.86
N ALA A 14 14.69 5.28 -11.01
CA ALA A 14 14.84 6.26 -9.95
C ALA A 14 14.09 5.74 -8.72
N SER A 15 14.69 5.79 -7.52
CA SER A 15 14.00 5.41 -6.30
C SER A 15 12.76 6.28 -6.12
N ALA A 16 11.58 5.74 -6.40
CA ALA A 16 10.31 6.38 -6.10
C ALA A 16 10.02 6.26 -4.60
N THR A 17 9.50 7.32 -3.99
CA THR A 17 9.00 7.28 -2.61
C THR A 17 7.61 7.89 -2.59
N PHE A 18 6.64 7.10 -2.16
CA PHE A 18 5.25 7.51 -2.00
C PHE A 18 4.98 7.72 -0.52
N THR A 19 4.25 8.77 -0.16
CA THR A 19 3.83 9.02 1.22
C THR A 19 2.41 9.53 1.23
N THR A 20 1.50 8.78 1.85
CA THR A 20 0.08 9.12 1.90
C THR A 20 -0.42 9.23 3.34
N PRO A 21 -1.03 10.36 3.74
CA PRO A 21 -1.73 10.46 5.01
C PRO A 21 -3.05 9.69 4.96
N LEU A 22 -3.40 9.02 6.06
CA LEU A 22 -4.63 8.23 6.19
C LEU A 22 -5.62 8.92 7.13
N SER A 23 -6.90 8.97 6.74
CA SER A 23 -7.98 9.43 7.61
C SER A 23 -9.35 8.85 7.27
N GLY A 24 -10.28 8.91 8.21
CA GLY A 24 -11.67 8.48 7.97
C GLY A 24 -12.44 9.39 6.99
N ALA A 25 -11.99 10.63 6.77
CA ALA A 25 -12.61 11.52 5.79
C ALA A 25 -12.38 11.07 4.33
N GLU A 26 -11.32 10.30 4.10
CA GLU A 26 -10.99 9.74 2.78
C GLU A 26 -11.72 8.42 2.51
N GLU A 27 -12.35 7.81 3.52
CA GLU A 27 -13.16 6.61 3.35
C GLU A 27 -14.39 6.87 2.48
N VAL A 28 -14.88 5.81 1.85
CA VAL A 28 -16.07 5.87 0.98
C VAL A 28 -17.08 4.81 1.42
N PRO A 29 -18.12 5.17 2.20
CA PRO A 29 -18.42 6.50 2.75
C PRO A 29 -17.45 6.92 3.87
N ALA A 30 -17.38 8.23 4.14
CA ALA A 30 -16.52 8.76 5.19
C ALA A 30 -16.89 8.25 6.59
N VAL A 31 -15.88 7.98 7.41
CA VAL A 31 -15.99 7.51 8.80
C VAL A 31 -15.68 8.67 9.75
N ASP A 32 -16.57 8.91 10.73
CA ASP A 32 -16.33 9.88 11.80
C ASP A 32 -15.44 9.25 12.87
N THR A 33 -14.14 9.50 12.75
CA THR A 33 -13.13 8.94 13.64
C THR A 33 -12.02 9.94 13.92
N HIS A 34 -11.40 9.75 15.09
CA HIS A 34 -10.19 10.47 15.46
C HIS A 34 -8.92 9.69 15.08
N ALA A 35 -9.05 8.51 14.46
CA ALA A 35 -7.94 7.74 13.94
C ALA A 35 -7.24 8.49 12.80
N ARG A 36 -5.91 8.40 12.77
CA ARG A 36 -5.05 8.96 11.71
C ARG A 36 -3.94 7.99 11.40
N GLY A 37 -3.42 8.04 10.19
CA GLY A 37 -2.23 7.27 9.83
C GLY A 37 -1.37 7.96 8.78
N VAL A 38 -0.25 7.33 8.48
CA VAL A 38 0.62 7.62 7.33
C VAL A 38 1.14 6.29 6.82
N ALA A 39 1.12 6.10 5.51
CA ALA A 39 1.81 5.01 4.84
C ALA A 39 2.92 5.60 3.97
N THR A 40 4.11 5.01 4.06
CA THR A 40 5.26 5.36 3.21
C THR A 40 5.72 4.11 2.47
N PHE A 41 6.00 4.26 1.18
CA PHE A 41 6.52 3.21 0.31
C PHE A 41 7.78 3.70 -0.38
N GLN A 42 8.80 2.86 -0.48
CA GLN A 42 10.08 3.20 -1.09
C GLN A 42 10.53 2.08 -2.03
N LEU A 43 10.65 2.41 -3.31
CA LEU A 43 11.05 1.50 -4.36
C LEU A 43 12.57 1.31 -4.35
N SER A 44 13.03 0.07 -4.43
CA SER A 44 14.45 -0.27 -4.59
C SER A 44 15.00 0.26 -5.92
N ASN A 45 16.32 0.46 -6.00
CA ASN A 45 16.97 0.99 -7.21
C ASN A 45 16.82 0.08 -8.44
N ASP A 46 16.56 -1.21 -8.23
CA ASP A 46 16.32 -2.19 -9.29
C ASP A 46 14.83 -2.39 -9.60
N GLY A 47 13.94 -1.72 -8.86
CA GLY A 47 12.49 -1.80 -9.04
C GLY A 47 11.85 -3.13 -8.63
N THR A 48 12.58 -4.01 -7.93
CA THR A 48 12.10 -5.36 -7.59
C THR A 48 11.50 -5.48 -6.19
N GLU A 49 11.71 -4.47 -5.34
CA GLU A 49 11.22 -4.44 -3.96
C GLU A 49 10.61 -3.09 -3.62
N LEU A 50 9.47 -3.09 -2.93
CA LEU A 50 8.82 -1.90 -2.40
C LEU A 50 8.75 -2.00 -0.87
N SER A 51 9.70 -1.37 -0.18
CA SER A 51 9.71 -1.31 1.28
C SER A 51 8.60 -0.40 1.79
N TYR A 52 7.85 -0.82 2.80
CA TYR A 52 6.75 -0.02 3.36
C TYR A 52 6.81 0.14 4.86
N ARG A 53 6.17 1.21 5.33
CA ARG A 53 5.87 1.47 6.73
C ARG A 53 4.49 2.08 6.85
N VAL A 54 3.64 1.48 7.68
CA VAL A 54 2.33 2.03 8.06
C VAL A 54 2.39 2.43 9.53
N ILE A 55 2.09 3.69 9.81
CA ILE A 55 1.93 4.24 11.15
C ILE A 55 0.46 4.57 11.33
N ALA A 56 -0.14 4.13 12.44
CA ALA A 56 -1.50 4.48 12.81
C ALA A 56 -1.53 5.06 14.22
N SER A 57 -2.49 5.94 14.49
CA SER A 57 -2.63 6.62 15.76
C SER A 57 -4.09 6.79 16.13
N ASN A 58 -4.40 6.58 17.41
CA ASN A 58 -5.76 6.71 17.93
C ASN A 58 -6.78 5.84 17.19
N ILE A 59 -6.33 4.65 16.77
CA ILE A 59 -7.16 3.65 16.12
C ILE A 59 -7.43 2.54 17.13
N GLU A 60 -8.64 2.01 17.18
CA GLU A 60 -9.03 0.95 18.10
C GLU A 60 -9.32 -0.32 17.32
N ASP A 61 -8.97 -1.47 17.91
CA ASP A 61 -9.38 -2.78 17.42
C ASP A 61 -8.99 -3.06 15.95
N VAL A 62 -7.74 -2.73 15.59
CA VAL A 62 -7.21 -2.96 14.23
C VAL A 62 -7.30 -4.44 13.87
N HIS A 63 -7.71 -4.71 12.63
CA HIS A 63 -7.94 -6.05 12.12
C HIS A 63 -7.10 -6.36 10.87
N MET A 64 -7.02 -5.42 9.93
CA MET A 64 -6.28 -5.59 8.67
C MET A 64 -5.75 -4.25 8.14
N ALA A 65 -4.77 -4.29 7.25
CA ALA A 65 -4.40 -3.16 6.39
C ALA A 65 -4.02 -3.67 5.00
N HIS A 66 -4.42 -2.95 3.96
CA HIS A 66 -4.27 -3.36 2.56
C HIS A 66 -3.87 -2.20 1.66
N ILE A 67 -3.31 -2.56 0.50
CA ILE A 67 -3.37 -1.71 -0.70
C ILE A 67 -4.52 -2.22 -1.57
N HIS A 68 -5.34 -1.30 -2.06
CA HIS A 68 -6.42 -1.56 -3.01
C HIS A 68 -6.14 -0.90 -4.35
N LEU A 69 -6.69 -1.47 -5.43
CA LEU A 69 -6.67 -0.90 -6.77
C LEU A 69 -7.99 -0.16 -7.06
N GLY A 70 -7.95 1.16 -6.99
CA GLY A 70 -9.08 2.06 -7.28
C GLY A 70 -8.65 3.52 -7.26
N ALA A 71 -9.26 4.32 -8.15
CA ALA A 71 -9.05 5.76 -8.21
C ALA A 71 -9.58 6.47 -6.95
N ALA A 72 -9.17 7.72 -6.76
CA ALA A 72 -9.70 8.59 -5.70
C ALA A 72 -11.25 8.63 -5.72
N GLY A 73 -11.87 8.41 -4.56
CA GLY A 73 -13.33 8.37 -4.42
C GLY A 73 -14.01 7.08 -4.91
N ALA A 74 -13.28 6.14 -5.51
CA ALA A 74 -13.78 4.82 -5.87
C ALA A 74 -13.30 3.74 -4.87
N THR A 75 -14.08 2.67 -4.73
CA THR A 75 -13.71 1.47 -3.97
C THR A 75 -13.13 0.42 -4.92
N GLY A 76 -12.05 -0.24 -4.49
CA GLY A 76 -11.31 -1.22 -5.28
C GLY A 76 -11.12 -2.56 -4.57
N GLY A 77 -10.68 -3.57 -5.31
CA GLY A 77 -10.27 -4.85 -4.73
C GLY A 77 -8.90 -4.75 -4.06
N VAL A 78 -8.64 -5.62 -3.07
CA VAL A 78 -7.32 -5.75 -2.43
C VAL A 78 -6.31 -6.28 -3.46
N VAL A 79 -5.13 -5.65 -3.49
CA VAL A 79 -4.00 -6.09 -4.31
C VAL A 79 -2.73 -6.39 -3.50
N VAL A 80 -2.63 -5.94 -2.25
CA VAL A 80 -1.54 -6.29 -1.32
C VAL A 80 -2.04 -6.33 0.12
N TRP A 81 -1.52 -7.27 0.92
CA TRP A 81 -1.67 -7.31 2.37
C TRP A 81 -0.51 -6.58 3.07
N LEU A 82 -0.84 -5.60 3.92
CA LEU A 82 0.12 -4.84 4.71
C LEU A 82 0.08 -5.21 6.19
N TYR A 83 -1.10 -5.55 6.71
CA TYR A 83 -1.26 -6.07 8.06
C TYR A 83 -2.44 -7.05 8.13
N PRO A 84 -2.26 -8.23 8.73
CA PRO A 84 -0.99 -8.97 8.74
C PRO A 84 -0.40 -9.05 7.32
N ASP A 85 0.85 -9.50 7.19
CA ASP A 85 1.54 -9.64 5.89
C ASP A 85 0.88 -10.65 4.95
N ALA A 86 0.07 -11.57 5.48
CA ALA A 86 -0.77 -12.48 4.72
C ALA A 86 -2.01 -12.89 5.55
N PRO A 87 -3.08 -13.41 4.92
CA PRO A 87 -4.21 -14.00 5.64
C PRO A 87 -3.75 -15.21 6.49
N PRO A 88 -4.44 -15.51 7.61
CA PRO A 88 -5.69 -14.90 8.08
C PRO A 88 -5.48 -13.57 8.82
N PRO A 89 -6.54 -12.74 8.97
CA PRO A 89 -6.50 -11.51 9.75
C PRO A 89 -6.02 -11.73 11.20
N VAL A 90 -5.34 -10.73 11.75
CA VAL A 90 -4.88 -10.72 13.15
C VAL A 90 -5.44 -9.48 13.83
N HIS A 91 -6.12 -9.70 14.94
CA HIS A 91 -6.73 -8.62 15.70
C HIS A 91 -5.76 -8.06 16.75
N ILE A 92 -5.57 -6.74 16.72
CA ILE A 92 -4.93 -5.98 17.80
C ILE A 92 -6.05 -5.43 18.68
N GLU A 93 -6.23 -6.00 19.85
CA GLU A 93 -7.23 -5.54 20.82
C GLU A 93 -6.86 -4.17 21.41
N GLY A 94 -7.85 -3.28 21.46
CA GLY A 94 -7.75 -1.97 22.08
C GLY A 94 -7.03 -0.93 21.22
N ARG A 95 -6.62 0.16 21.87
CA ARG A 95 -6.08 1.34 21.20
C ARG A 95 -4.64 1.15 20.75
N HIS A 96 -4.37 1.44 19.49
CA HIS A 96 -3.03 1.45 18.89
C HIS A 96 -2.57 2.88 18.54
N SER A 97 -1.31 3.16 18.85
CA SER A 97 -0.58 4.36 18.43
C SER A 97 0.89 4.02 18.20
N GLY A 98 1.32 4.01 16.95
CA GLY A 98 2.70 3.69 16.58
C GLY A 98 2.81 3.07 15.19
N VAL A 99 3.88 2.30 15.01
CA VAL A 99 4.08 1.52 13.79
C VAL A 99 3.11 0.35 13.82
N LEU A 100 2.19 0.32 12.87
CA LEU A 100 1.25 -0.77 12.68
C LEU A 100 1.92 -1.93 11.93
N ALA A 101 2.62 -1.62 10.83
CA ALA A 101 3.27 -2.63 10.01
C ALA A 101 4.49 -2.07 9.27
N THR A 102 5.42 -2.96 8.96
CA THR A 102 6.55 -2.74 8.05
C THR A 102 6.82 -4.02 7.30
N GLY A 103 7.25 -3.91 6.05
CA GLY A 103 7.65 -5.07 5.27
C GLY A 103 8.21 -4.65 3.92
N THR A 104 8.41 -5.64 3.06
CA THR A 104 8.81 -5.46 1.67
C THR A 104 7.79 -6.17 0.80
N ILE A 105 7.29 -5.47 -0.21
CA ILE A 105 6.38 -6.03 -1.21
C ILE A 105 7.21 -6.40 -2.43
N THR A 106 6.99 -7.61 -2.92
CA THR A 106 7.52 -8.17 -4.15
C THR A 106 6.35 -8.60 -5.06
N ALA A 107 6.66 -9.06 -6.27
CA ALA A 107 5.65 -9.60 -7.18
C ALA A 107 4.85 -10.78 -6.57
N ASP A 108 5.47 -11.58 -5.70
CA ASP A 108 4.84 -12.74 -5.06
C ASP A 108 3.76 -12.34 -4.04
N ASP A 109 3.83 -11.10 -3.52
CA ASP A 109 2.88 -10.56 -2.55
C ASP A 109 1.62 -9.97 -3.22
N LEU A 110 1.62 -9.86 -4.55
CA LEU A 110 0.50 -9.32 -5.31
C LEU A 110 -0.67 -10.31 -5.36
N VAL A 111 -1.85 -9.81 -5.03
CA VAL A 111 -3.10 -10.57 -5.02
C VAL A 111 -4.17 -9.89 -5.87
N GLY A 112 -5.32 -10.54 -6.00
CA GLY A 112 -6.48 -9.98 -6.68
C GLY A 112 -6.19 -9.66 -8.15
N ALA A 113 -6.49 -8.44 -8.58
CA ALA A 113 -6.33 -8.01 -9.97
C ALA A 113 -4.88 -7.96 -10.44
N LEU A 114 -3.91 -7.90 -9.52
CA LEU A 114 -2.47 -7.88 -9.82
C LEU A 114 -1.78 -9.22 -9.55
N ALA A 115 -2.52 -10.28 -9.23
CA ALA A 115 -1.93 -11.59 -8.93
C ALA A 115 -1.14 -12.15 -10.14
N GLY A 116 0.13 -12.48 -9.92
CA GLY A 116 1.02 -13.00 -10.95
C GLY A 116 1.52 -11.96 -11.96
N MET A 117 1.31 -10.67 -11.68
CA MET A 117 1.89 -9.55 -12.44
C MET A 117 3.27 -9.18 -11.89
N ASP A 118 3.96 -8.26 -12.56
CA ASP A 118 5.24 -7.76 -12.08
C ASP A 118 5.02 -6.66 -11.03
N LEU A 119 6.00 -6.45 -10.13
CA LEU A 119 5.92 -5.35 -9.16
C LEU A 119 5.77 -3.98 -9.84
N SER A 120 6.30 -3.83 -11.06
CA SER A 120 6.12 -2.60 -11.86
C SER A 120 4.67 -2.28 -12.15
N ASP A 121 3.78 -3.27 -12.28
CA ASP A 121 2.35 -3.01 -12.52
C ASP A 121 1.68 -2.34 -11.29
N LEU A 122 2.10 -2.73 -10.08
CA LEU A 122 1.68 -2.04 -8.85
C LEU A 122 2.24 -0.63 -8.80
N VAL A 123 3.52 -0.45 -9.11
CA VAL A 123 4.19 0.86 -9.08
C VAL A 123 3.55 1.81 -10.10
N ASP A 124 3.31 1.36 -11.32
CA ASP A 124 2.62 2.15 -12.36
C ASP A 124 1.22 2.56 -11.89
N ALA A 125 0.50 1.69 -11.18
CA ALA A 125 -0.80 2.01 -10.60
C ALA A 125 -0.70 3.00 -9.42
N MET A 126 0.37 2.97 -8.64
CA MET A 126 0.67 3.98 -7.60
C MET A 126 0.97 5.34 -8.24
N GLU A 127 1.85 5.39 -9.24
CA GLU A 127 2.19 6.63 -9.98
C GLU A 127 0.98 7.23 -10.72
N ALA A 128 0.05 6.38 -11.17
CA ALA A 128 -1.19 6.82 -11.81
C ALA A 128 -2.26 7.31 -10.81
N GLY A 129 -2.01 7.27 -9.49
CA GLY A 129 -3.02 7.61 -8.49
C GLY A 129 -4.17 6.62 -8.44
N MET A 130 -3.94 5.37 -8.84
CA MET A 130 -4.96 4.32 -8.98
C MET A 130 -4.94 3.32 -7.82
N THR A 131 -4.20 3.60 -6.74
CA THR A 131 -4.16 2.75 -5.55
C THR A 131 -4.37 3.55 -4.27
N TYR A 132 -4.88 2.88 -3.24
CA TYR A 132 -5.06 3.48 -1.92
C TYR A 132 -4.73 2.51 -0.81
N VAL A 133 -4.27 3.03 0.32
CA VAL A 133 -4.11 2.27 1.56
C VAL A 133 -5.38 2.36 2.37
N ASN A 134 -5.73 1.25 3.02
CA ASN A 134 -6.84 1.17 3.95
C ASN A 134 -6.41 0.43 5.21
N VAL A 135 -6.81 0.92 6.39
CA VAL A 135 -6.69 0.18 7.66
C VAL A 135 -8.09 -0.09 8.18
N HIS A 136 -8.36 -1.36 8.48
CA HIS A 136 -9.66 -1.86 8.92
C HIS A 136 -9.64 -2.13 10.43
N THR A 137 -10.74 -1.81 11.08
CA THR A 137 -10.99 -2.12 12.50
C THR A 137 -12.16 -3.09 12.63
N MET A 138 -12.38 -3.62 13.83
CA MET A 138 -13.56 -4.43 14.12
C MET A 138 -14.88 -3.64 13.97
N GLU A 139 -14.85 -2.33 14.26
CA GLU A 139 -16.01 -1.45 14.10
C GLU A 139 -16.24 -1.08 12.62
N ASN A 140 -15.16 -0.77 11.90
CA ASN A 140 -15.21 -0.34 10.50
C ASN A 140 -14.47 -1.34 9.58
N MET A 141 -15.10 -2.49 9.36
CA MET A 141 -14.53 -3.58 8.55
C MET A 141 -14.32 -3.23 7.08
N SER A 142 -15.08 -2.26 6.54
CA SER A 142 -14.88 -1.76 5.17
C SER A 142 -13.70 -0.79 5.05
N GLY A 143 -13.22 -0.25 6.18
CA GLY A 143 -12.18 0.77 6.25
C GLY A 143 -12.45 1.78 7.37
N GLU A 144 -11.48 1.99 8.26
CA GLU A 144 -11.51 3.04 9.29
C GLU A 144 -10.79 4.31 8.80
N ILE A 145 -9.63 4.12 8.16
CA ILE A 145 -8.81 5.21 7.61
C ILE A 145 -8.25 4.83 6.24
N ARG A 146 -8.39 5.77 5.30
CA ARG A 146 -7.94 5.66 3.90
C ARG A 146 -6.95 6.76 3.54
N GLY A 147 -6.06 6.48 2.60
CA GLY A 147 -5.31 7.49 1.86
C GLY A 147 -4.99 7.02 0.45
N GLN A 148 -5.24 7.87 -0.55
CA GLN A 148 -4.84 7.61 -1.94
C GLN A 148 -3.31 7.69 -2.06
N ILE A 149 -2.71 6.77 -2.80
CA ILE A 149 -1.28 6.78 -3.08
C ILE A 149 -1.08 7.53 -4.40
N ASP A 150 -0.31 8.61 -4.37
CA ASP A 150 0.08 9.47 -5.50
C ASP A 150 1.49 10.06 -5.32
#